data_AF-A0A2R6RBP2-F1
#
_entry.id   AF-A0A2R6RBP2-F1
#
_cell.length_a   1.000
_cell.length_b   1.000
_cell.length_c   1.000
_cell.angle_alpha   90.00
_cell.angle_beta   90.00
_cell.angle_gamma   90.00
#
_symmetry.space_group_name_H-M   'P 1'
#
loop_
_entity.id
_entity.type
_entity.pdbx_description
1 polymer ?
#
loop_
_entity_poly.entity_id
_entity_poly.type
_entity_poly.pdbx_seq_one_letter_code
_entity_poly.pdbx_strand_id
1 'polypeptide(L)'
;DQPMALFRHAARWVGCAIDPFVRLVAFHVGSAYDAAEAEANEGEAIPVPNDELTRNMTEKDRCLHRSMYQRTKSLVPSFDQVLEGLAESSGSPVKLLDLIDSIKKQCRSDDIGTLKSIGLDIIEYYGLKADEKLAWLEKKPAYKQKSTRGFNDNIFGRLLCPHKYSRDFEQDPDGFCRRILESDIIILASDLPAFLYDQDYNEDAINDGCYGDQSQSR
;
A
#
# COMPACT_ATOMS: atom_id res chain seq x y z
N ASP A 1 -27.00 -20.83 -6.37
CA ASP A 1 -26.33 -20.75 -5.05
C ASP A 1 -24.95 -21.35 -5.09
N GLN A 2 -23.91 -20.53 -5.27
CA GLN A 2 -22.54 -20.95 -5.00
C GLN A 2 -22.08 -20.24 -3.73
N PRO A 3 -21.81 -20.96 -2.63
CA PRO A 3 -21.29 -20.39 -1.38
C PRO A 3 -20.09 -19.46 -1.63
N MET A 4 -19.27 -19.79 -2.63
CA MET A 4 -18.08 -19.04 -3.06
C MET A 4 -18.36 -17.63 -3.60
N ALA A 5 -19.58 -17.32 -4.05
CA ALA A 5 -19.91 -15.99 -4.59
C ALA A 5 -19.97 -14.92 -3.48
N LEU A 6 -20.48 -15.28 -2.30
CA LEU A 6 -20.50 -14.41 -1.12
C LEU A 6 -19.07 -14.16 -0.62
N PHE A 7 -18.25 -15.21 -0.55
CA PHE A 7 -16.83 -15.07 -0.22
C PHE A 7 -16.06 -14.22 -1.23
N ARG A 8 -16.39 -14.29 -2.53
CA ARG A 8 -15.81 -13.40 -3.53
C ARG A 8 -16.11 -11.94 -3.27
N HIS A 9 -17.37 -11.60 -2.99
CA HIS A 9 -17.77 -10.23 -2.72
C HIS A 9 -17.13 -9.69 -1.43
N ALA A 10 -17.12 -10.49 -0.36
CA ALA A 10 -16.48 -10.14 0.91
C ALA A 10 -14.96 -9.98 0.77
N ALA A 11 -14.29 -10.85 -0.01
CA ALA A 11 -12.85 -10.78 -0.25
C ALA A 11 -12.42 -9.48 -0.97
N ARG A 12 -13.25 -8.96 -1.88
CA ARG A 12 -13.00 -7.64 -2.51
C ARG A 12 -13.00 -6.53 -1.46
N TRP A 13 -13.94 -6.59 -0.52
CA TRP A 13 -14.09 -5.57 0.52
C TRP A 13 -12.90 -5.54 1.49
N VAL A 14 -12.32 -6.70 1.83
CA VAL A 14 -11.14 -6.78 2.71
C VAL A 14 -9.93 -5.99 2.18
N GLY A 15 -9.69 -6.01 0.86
CA GLY A 15 -8.60 -5.23 0.26
C GLY A 15 -8.86 -3.72 0.23
N CYS A 16 -10.11 -3.30 0.11
CA CYS A 16 -10.47 -1.89 -0.04
C CYS A 16 -10.76 -1.17 1.29
N ALA A 17 -11.24 -1.89 2.31
CA ALA A 17 -11.77 -1.28 3.55
C ALA A 17 -10.79 -1.23 4.73
N ILE A 18 -9.76 -2.08 4.74
CA ILE A 18 -8.84 -2.20 5.88
C ILE A 18 -7.49 -1.57 5.51
N ASP A 19 -6.78 -2.19 4.57
CA ASP A 19 -5.57 -1.66 3.95
C ASP A 19 -5.22 -2.50 2.70
N PRO A 20 -4.89 -1.87 1.56
CA PRO A 20 -4.68 -2.55 0.26
C PRO A 20 -3.40 -3.40 0.21
N PHE A 21 -2.55 -3.30 1.22
CA PHE A 21 -1.31 -4.05 1.40
C PHE A 21 -1.38 -5.07 2.55
N VAL A 22 -2.50 -5.18 3.28
CA VAL A 22 -2.73 -6.24 4.27
C VAL A 22 -2.54 -7.59 3.62
N ARG A 23 -1.57 -8.36 4.11
CA ARG A 23 -1.40 -9.76 3.72
C ARG A 23 -2.38 -10.61 4.53
N LEU A 24 -3.07 -11.54 3.90
CA LEU A 24 -4.07 -12.39 4.58
C LEU A 24 -3.48 -13.33 5.62
N VAL A 25 -2.17 -13.54 5.59
CA VAL A 25 -1.43 -14.16 6.69
C VAL A 25 -1.66 -13.44 8.02
N ALA A 26 -2.06 -12.16 8.00
CA ALA A 26 -2.53 -11.44 9.18
C ALA A 26 -3.70 -12.14 9.88
N PHE A 27 -4.64 -12.72 9.12
CA PHE A 27 -5.79 -13.41 9.70
C PHE A 27 -5.40 -14.74 10.34
N HIS A 28 -4.50 -15.48 9.70
CA HIS A 28 -3.94 -16.72 10.24
C HIS A 28 -3.13 -16.46 11.52
N VAL A 29 -2.22 -15.48 11.49
CA VAL A 29 -1.41 -15.08 12.65
C VAL A 29 -2.32 -14.60 13.77
N GLY A 30 -3.27 -13.70 13.47
CA GLY A 30 -4.20 -13.14 14.43
C GLY A 30 -5.10 -14.19 15.09
N SER A 31 -5.69 -15.10 14.32
CA SER A 31 -6.52 -16.18 14.88
C SER A 31 -5.73 -17.14 15.75
N ALA A 32 -4.46 -17.40 15.40
CA ALA A 32 -3.59 -18.24 16.22
C ALA A 32 -3.22 -17.56 17.55
N TYR A 33 -3.04 -16.24 17.55
CA TYR A 33 -2.90 -15.46 18.79
C TYR A 33 -4.18 -15.48 19.63
N ASP A 34 -5.35 -15.24 19.04
CA ASP A 34 -6.64 -15.27 19.76
C ASP A 34 -6.88 -16.65 20.41
N ALA A 35 -6.58 -17.74 19.71
CA ALA A 35 -6.66 -19.10 20.25
C ALA A 35 -5.68 -19.33 21.41
N ALA A 36 -4.42 -18.91 21.24
CA ALA A 36 -3.41 -19.02 22.29
C ALA A 36 -3.74 -18.16 23.53
N GLU A 37 -4.35 -16.99 23.35
CA GLU A 37 -4.83 -16.13 24.43
C GLU A 37 -6.02 -16.72 25.18
N ALA A 38 -6.93 -17.40 24.47
CA ALA A 38 -8.07 -18.08 25.09
C ALA A 38 -7.65 -19.27 25.97
N GLU A 39 -6.52 -19.90 25.64
CA GLU A 39 -5.98 -21.06 26.36
C GLU A 39 -4.96 -20.70 27.46
N ALA A 40 -4.40 -19.49 27.44
CA ALA A 40 -3.39 -19.05 28.40
C ALA A 40 -3.99 -18.58 29.74
N ASN A 41 -3.33 -18.90 30.85
CA ASN A 41 -3.70 -18.35 32.16
C ASN A 41 -3.16 -16.92 32.34
N GLU A 42 -3.76 -16.14 33.25
CA GLU A 42 -3.28 -14.79 33.57
C GLU A 42 -1.78 -14.80 33.94
N GLY A 43 -0.98 -14.08 33.15
CA GLY A 43 0.46 -13.91 33.36
C GLY A 43 1.35 -14.91 32.61
N GLU A 44 0.78 -15.87 31.88
CA GLU A 44 1.56 -16.74 30.99
C GLU A 44 1.92 -16.02 29.67
N ALA A 45 3.12 -16.30 29.17
CA ALA A 45 3.55 -15.81 27.88
C ALA A 45 2.76 -16.52 26.78
N ILE A 46 2.09 -15.74 25.92
CA ILE A 46 1.31 -16.27 24.81
C ILE A 46 2.27 -16.91 23.80
N PRO A 47 2.15 -18.22 23.50
CA PRO A 47 3.02 -18.89 22.57
C PRO A 47 2.87 -18.28 21.16
N VAL A 48 4.02 -18.04 20.52
CA VAL A 48 4.07 -17.53 19.15
C VAL A 48 3.60 -18.62 18.18
N PRO A 49 2.68 -18.32 17.24
CA PRO A 49 2.31 -19.26 16.19
C PRO A 49 3.56 -19.72 15.42
N ASN A 50 3.80 -21.03 15.35
CA ASN A 50 4.97 -21.62 14.70
C ASN A 50 4.55 -22.72 13.71
N ASP A 51 4.06 -22.28 12.57
CA ASP A 51 3.61 -23.11 11.45
C ASP A 51 4.35 -22.70 10.16
N GLU A 52 4.05 -23.38 9.05
CA GLU A 52 4.73 -23.15 7.78
C GLU A 52 4.64 -21.70 7.26
N LEU A 53 3.55 -20.99 7.57
CA LEU A 53 3.30 -19.60 7.17
C LEU A 53 4.02 -18.59 8.08
N THR A 54 4.36 -18.97 9.31
CA THR A 54 4.85 -18.07 10.36
C THR A 54 6.32 -18.30 10.74
N ARG A 55 6.88 -19.48 10.43
CA ARG A 55 8.27 -19.88 10.78
C ARG A 55 9.37 -18.94 10.28
N ASN A 56 9.15 -18.24 9.17
CA ASN A 56 10.13 -17.34 8.54
C ASN A 56 9.85 -15.86 8.83
N MET A 57 8.85 -15.54 9.65
CA MET A 57 8.49 -14.16 9.96
C MET A 57 9.38 -13.60 11.07
N THR A 58 9.71 -12.31 10.96
CA THR A 58 10.33 -11.60 12.08
C THR A 58 9.28 -11.28 13.14
N GLU A 59 9.72 -10.96 14.36
CA GLU A 59 8.80 -10.52 15.42
C GLU A 59 8.03 -9.27 15.02
N LYS A 60 8.71 -8.32 14.36
CA LYS A 60 8.09 -7.10 13.83
C LYS A 60 6.96 -7.42 12.84
N ASP A 61 7.17 -8.39 11.94
CA ASP A 61 6.14 -8.81 10.99
C ASP A 61 4.94 -9.44 11.70
N ARG A 62 5.18 -10.27 12.73
CA ARG A 62 4.12 -10.88 13.54
C ARG A 62 3.29 -9.83 14.28
N CYS A 63 3.93 -8.85 14.92
CA CYS A 63 3.23 -7.75 15.58
C CYS A 63 2.38 -6.94 14.59
N LEU A 64 2.93 -6.62 13.41
CA LEU A 64 2.19 -5.91 12.36
C LEU A 64 0.98 -6.72 11.86
N HIS A 65 1.16 -8.01 11.64
CA HIS A 65 0.09 -8.90 11.21
C HIS A 65 -1.01 -9.01 12.27
N ARG A 66 -0.64 -9.10 13.55
CA ARG A 66 -1.58 -9.11 14.68
C ARG A 66 -2.35 -7.80 14.79
N SER A 67 -1.69 -6.64 14.69
CA SER A 67 -2.37 -5.35 14.78
C SER A 67 -3.35 -5.12 13.64
N MET A 68 -3.01 -5.56 12.42
CA MET A 68 -3.91 -5.53 11.27
C MET A 68 -5.14 -6.42 11.47
N TYR A 69 -4.97 -7.61 12.04
CA TYR A 69 -6.08 -8.49 12.40
C TYR A 69 -7.02 -7.85 13.42
N GLN A 70 -6.48 -7.32 14.52
CA GLN A 70 -7.28 -6.67 15.56
C GLN A 70 -8.05 -5.45 15.02
N ARG A 71 -7.40 -4.64 14.19
CA ARG A 71 -8.05 -3.51 13.50
C ARG A 71 -9.17 -4.00 12.59
N THR A 72 -8.94 -5.06 11.83
CA THR A 72 -9.97 -5.68 11.01
C THR A 72 -11.15 -6.12 11.86
N LYS A 73 -10.92 -6.93 12.90
CA LYS A 73 -11.96 -7.42 13.82
C LYS A 73 -12.81 -6.27 14.41
N SER A 74 -12.22 -5.12 14.69
CA SER A 74 -12.94 -3.93 15.19
C SER A 74 -13.81 -3.23 14.13
N LEU A 75 -13.43 -3.31 12.85
CA LEU A 75 -14.08 -2.60 11.74
C LEU A 75 -15.14 -3.44 11.02
N VAL A 76 -15.05 -4.77 11.11
CA VAL A 76 -15.94 -5.69 10.40
C VAL A 76 -16.93 -6.31 11.39
N PRO A 77 -18.21 -5.91 11.39
CA PRO A 77 -19.24 -6.58 12.18
C PRO A 77 -19.32 -8.06 11.82
N SER A 78 -19.45 -8.92 12.84
CA SER A 78 -19.53 -10.38 12.68
C SER A 78 -18.30 -11.04 12.03
N PHE A 79 -17.12 -10.42 12.11
CA PHE A 79 -15.88 -10.99 11.55
C PHE A 79 -15.57 -12.39 12.11
N ASP A 80 -15.79 -12.60 13.40
CA ASP A 80 -15.56 -13.88 14.07
C ASP A 80 -16.42 -15.00 13.46
N GLN A 81 -17.69 -14.72 13.14
CA GLN A 81 -18.61 -15.67 12.49
C GLN A 81 -18.15 -16.02 11.06
N VAL A 82 -17.53 -15.06 10.36
CA VAL A 82 -16.96 -15.29 9.02
C VAL A 82 -15.73 -16.20 9.11
N LEU A 83 -14.90 -16.06 10.14
CA LEU A 83 -13.73 -16.90 10.38
C LEU A 83 -14.11 -18.31 10.83
N GLU A 84 -15.10 -18.45 11.72
CA GLU A 84 -15.65 -19.74 12.14
C GLU A 84 -16.22 -20.52 10.95
N GLY A 85 -17.05 -19.87 10.12
CA GLY A 85 -17.55 -20.47 8.89
C GLY A 85 -16.46 -20.82 7.86
N LEU A 86 -15.30 -20.14 7.92
CA LEU A 86 -14.11 -20.45 7.13
C LEU A 86 -13.46 -21.76 7.61
N ALA A 87 -13.31 -21.92 8.92
CA ALA A 87 -12.70 -23.07 9.58
C ALA A 87 -13.54 -24.34 9.46
N GLU A 88 -14.87 -24.21 9.45
CA GLU A 88 -15.82 -25.31 9.27
C GLU A 88 -15.95 -25.78 7.81
N SER A 89 -15.48 -24.99 6.83
CA SER A 89 -15.54 -25.38 5.43
C SER A 89 -14.60 -26.56 5.15
N SER A 90 -15.12 -27.64 4.54
CA SER A 90 -14.40 -28.89 4.29
C SER A 90 -13.25 -28.81 3.26
N GLY A 91 -12.92 -27.61 2.79
CA GLY A 91 -11.70 -27.33 2.03
C GLY A 91 -10.62 -26.82 2.98
N SER A 92 -9.38 -27.31 2.83
CA SER A 92 -8.24 -26.81 3.62
C SER A 92 -8.28 -25.27 3.71
N PRO A 93 -8.29 -24.67 4.93
CA PRO A 93 -8.32 -23.23 5.14
C PRO A 93 -7.30 -22.46 4.31
N VAL A 94 -6.18 -23.09 3.98
CA VAL A 94 -5.13 -22.60 3.08
C VAL A 94 -5.69 -22.27 1.68
N LYS A 95 -6.52 -23.15 1.09
CA LYS A 95 -7.12 -22.92 -0.24
C LYS A 95 -8.07 -21.73 -0.27
N LEU A 96 -8.74 -21.48 0.85
CA LEU A 96 -9.65 -20.35 0.98
C LEU A 96 -8.87 -19.05 1.17
N LEU A 97 -7.80 -19.06 1.97
CA LEU A 97 -6.86 -17.94 2.06
C LEU A 97 -6.20 -17.64 0.71
N ASP A 98 -5.77 -18.66 -0.05
CA ASP A 98 -5.22 -18.49 -1.40
C ASP A 98 -6.21 -17.85 -2.37
N LEU A 99 -7.49 -18.26 -2.30
CA LEU A 99 -8.54 -17.68 -3.11
C LEU A 99 -8.79 -16.20 -2.76
N ILE A 100 -8.88 -15.88 -1.47
CA ILE A 100 -9.06 -14.50 -1.01
C ILE A 100 -7.82 -13.67 -1.43
N ASP A 101 -6.61 -14.22 -1.34
CA ASP A 101 -5.37 -13.51 -1.72
C ASP A 101 -5.35 -13.23 -3.23
N SER A 102 -5.80 -14.21 -4.03
CA SER A 102 -5.99 -14.06 -5.48
C SER A 102 -6.99 -12.95 -5.81
N ILE A 103 -8.14 -12.93 -5.14
CA ILE A 103 -9.18 -11.91 -5.36
C ILE A 103 -8.69 -10.52 -4.93
N LYS A 104 -7.98 -10.41 -3.80
CA LYS A 104 -7.38 -9.15 -3.35
C LYS A 104 -6.36 -8.61 -4.35
N LYS A 105 -5.48 -9.49 -4.86
CA LYS A 105 -4.52 -9.14 -5.91
C LYS A 105 -5.25 -8.62 -7.16
N GLN A 106 -6.35 -9.26 -7.54
CA GLN A 106 -7.19 -8.82 -8.65
C GLN A 106 -7.83 -7.45 -8.40
N CYS A 107 -8.43 -7.22 -7.23
CA CYS A 107 -9.01 -5.92 -6.86
C CYS A 107 -7.98 -4.79 -6.94
N ARG A 108 -6.81 -5.00 -6.34
CA ARG A 108 -5.71 -4.04 -6.41
C ARG A 108 -5.30 -3.78 -7.87
N SER A 109 -5.28 -4.83 -8.70
CA SER A 109 -4.99 -4.67 -10.13
C SER A 109 -6.08 -3.89 -10.86
N ASP A 110 -7.35 -4.09 -10.54
CA ASP A 110 -8.49 -3.35 -11.11
C ASP A 110 -8.44 -1.86 -10.72
N ASP A 111 -8.20 -1.57 -9.43
CA ASP A 111 -8.12 -0.20 -8.89
C ASP A 111 -6.92 0.54 -9.48
N ILE A 112 -5.73 -0.09 -9.47
CA ILE A 112 -4.54 0.47 -10.11
C ILE A 112 -4.75 0.61 -11.62
N GLY A 113 -5.47 -0.32 -12.26
CA GLY A 113 -5.84 -0.25 -13.67
C GLY A 113 -6.69 0.98 -13.97
N THR A 114 -7.66 1.26 -13.12
CA THR A 114 -8.52 2.44 -13.19
C THR A 114 -7.72 3.72 -12.95
N LEU A 115 -6.87 3.77 -11.92
CA LEU A 115 -6.00 4.92 -11.68
C LEU A 115 -5.04 5.16 -12.86
N LYS A 116 -4.54 4.10 -13.50
CA LYS A 116 -3.71 4.22 -14.70
C LYS A 116 -4.47 4.77 -15.90
N SER A 117 -5.77 4.50 -16.01
CA SER A 117 -6.58 5.00 -17.12
C SER A 117 -6.91 6.48 -16.97
N ILE A 118 -7.13 6.97 -15.75
CA ILE A 118 -7.44 8.38 -15.46
C ILE A 118 -6.24 9.22 -15.02
N GLY A 119 -5.08 8.62 -14.78
CA GLY A 119 -3.95 9.28 -14.13
C GLY A 119 -3.41 10.50 -14.89
N LEU A 120 -3.46 10.49 -16.23
CA LEU A 120 -3.11 11.68 -17.01
C LEU A 120 -4.12 12.81 -16.77
N ASP A 121 -5.40 12.51 -16.64
CA ASP A 121 -6.42 13.52 -16.39
C ASP A 121 -6.27 14.08 -14.97
N ILE A 122 -5.95 13.26 -13.97
CA ILE A 122 -5.64 13.74 -12.61
C ILE A 122 -4.49 14.75 -12.64
N ILE A 123 -3.40 14.44 -13.36
CA ILE A 123 -2.28 15.36 -13.49
C ILE A 123 -2.73 16.65 -14.16
N GLU A 124 -3.48 16.57 -15.26
CA GLU A 124 -3.96 17.75 -15.99
C GLU A 124 -4.81 18.69 -15.14
N TYR A 125 -5.72 18.14 -14.33
CA TYR A 125 -6.64 18.94 -13.53
C TYR A 125 -6.02 19.44 -12.21
N TYR A 126 -5.11 18.68 -11.60
CA TYR A 126 -4.66 18.94 -10.23
C TYR A 126 -3.15 18.95 -10.04
N GLY A 127 -2.38 18.31 -10.92
CA GLY A 127 -0.95 18.10 -10.75
C GLY A 127 -0.04 19.15 -11.41
N LEU A 128 -0.55 19.93 -12.37
CA LEU A 128 0.25 20.89 -13.14
C LEU A 128 0.48 22.21 -12.42
N LYS A 129 1.72 22.71 -12.47
CA LYS A 129 2.01 24.12 -12.22
C LYS A 129 1.44 24.99 -13.35
N ALA A 130 1.26 26.29 -13.10
CA ALA A 130 0.63 27.20 -14.05
C ALA A 130 1.41 27.30 -15.38
N ASP A 131 2.75 27.30 -15.30
CA ASP A 131 3.70 27.34 -16.40
C ASP A 131 3.84 26.01 -17.16
N GLU A 132 3.46 24.88 -16.55
CA GLU A 132 3.51 23.56 -17.19
C GLU A 132 2.32 23.27 -18.11
N LYS A 133 1.22 24.03 -18.00
CA LYS A 133 -0.03 23.77 -18.74
C LYS A 133 0.14 23.77 -20.26
N LEU A 134 0.94 24.69 -20.79
CA LEU A 134 1.20 24.76 -22.23
C LEU A 134 2.01 23.56 -22.72
N ALA A 135 3.10 23.24 -22.00
CA ALA A 135 3.93 22.08 -22.31
C ALA A 135 3.15 20.76 -22.19
N TRP A 136 2.22 20.68 -21.23
CA TRP A 136 1.34 19.53 -21.08
C TRP A 136 0.46 19.31 -22.31
N LEU A 137 -0.20 20.36 -22.83
CA LEU A 137 -1.08 20.25 -23.99
C LEU A 137 -0.34 19.73 -25.23
N GLU A 138 0.91 20.16 -25.42
CA GLU A 138 1.77 19.70 -26.51
C GLU A 138 2.18 18.23 -26.35
N LYS A 139 2.59 17.84 -25.14
CA LYS A 139 3.18 16.52 -24.87
C LYS A 139 2.17 15.42 -24.53
N LYS A 140 0.96 15.75 -24.06
CA LYS A 140 -0.07 14.78 -23.61
C LYS A 140 -0.31 13.63 -24.60
N PRO A 141 -0.37 13.86 -25.93
CA PRO A 141 -0.53 12.76 -26.88
C PRO A 141 0.58 11.70 -26.81
N ALA A 142 1.83 12.13 -26.59
CA ALA A 142 2.99 11.25 -26.47
C ALA A 142 3.00 10.46 -25.16
N TYR A 143 2.35 10.96 -24.10
CA TYR A 143 2.26 10.25 -22.82
C TYR A 143 1.41 8.98 -22.88
N LYS A 144 0.70 8.68 -23.97
CA LYS A 144 0.11 7.33 -24.14
C LYS A 144 1.18 6.23 -24.06
N GLN A 145 2.39 6.53 -24.51
CA GLN A 145 3.54 5.66 -24.33
C GLN A 145 4.08 5.80 -22.90
N LYS A 146 4.33 4.69 -22.21
CA LYS A 146 4.79 4.73 -20.80
C LYS A 146 6.24 5.19 -20.66
N SER A 147 7.08 4.93 -21.65
CA SER A 147 8.51 5.28 -21.61
C SER A 147 8.79 6.78 -21.74
N THR A 148 7.80 7.58 -22.14
CA THR A 148 7.91 9.05 -22.21
C THR A 148 7.54 9.72 -20.88
N ARG A 149 7.25 8.92 -19.84
CA ARG A 149 6.88 9.38 -18.49
C ARG A 149 8.03 9.11 -17.51
N GLY A 150 7.81 9.45 -16.24
CA GLY A 150 8.82 9.32 -15.20
C GLY A 150 9.89 10.41 -15.34
N PHE A 151 11.16 10.09 -15.02
CA PHE A 151 12.28 11.03 -15.19
C PHE A 151 12.71 11.24 -16.65
N ASN A 152 11.93 10.77 -17.63
CA ASN A 152 12.09 11.14 -19.05
C ASN A 152 11.34 12.43 -19.42
N ASP A 153 10.56 13.00 -18.50
CA ASP A 153 9.86 14.27 -18.70
C ASP A 153 9.80 15.06 -17.38
N ASN A 154 10.00 16.37 -17.45
CA ASN A 154 10.13 17.21 -16.25
C ASN A 154 8.84 17.32 -15.43
N ILE A 155 7.65 17.22 -16.04
CA ILE A 155 6.39 17.27 -15.29
C ILE A 155 6.27 16.02 -14.43
N PHE A 156 6.51 14.85 -15.02
CA PHE A 156 6.48 13.59 -14.27
C PHE A 156 7.65 13.49 -13.28
N GLY A 157 8.85 13.91 -13.70
CA GLY A 157 10.03 13.96 -12.85
C GLY A 157 9.77 14.76 -11.58
N ARG A 158 9.16 15.96 -11.70
CA ARG A 158 8.79 16.79 -10.56
C ARG A 158 7.80 16.09 -9.62
N LEU A 159 6.76 15.48 -10.18
CA LEU A 159 5.73 14.76 -9.40
C LEU A 159 6.28 13.51 -8.70
N LEU A 160 7.38 12.94 -9.19
CA LEU A 160 8.03 11.77 -8.59
C LEU A 160 9.28 12.13 -7.79
N CYS A 161 9.72 13.39 -7.84
CA CYS A 161 10.95 13.83 -7.21
C CYS A 161 10.83 13.69 -5.69
N PRO A 162 11.76 12.98 -5.03
CA PRO A 162 11.80 12.91 -3.59
C PRO A 162 11.91 14.30 -2.96
N HIS A 163 11.32 14.45 -1.78
CA HIS A 163 11.27 15.75 -1.13
C HIS A 163 12.67 16.35 -0.88
N LYS A 164 13.64 15.51 -0.48
CA LYS A 164 15.05 15.89 -0.27
C LYS A 164 15.76 16.48 -1.48
N TYR A 165 15.26 16.22 -2.70
CA TYR A 165 15.85 16.70 -3.95
C TYR A 165 15.00 17.78 -4.64
N SER A 166 13.94 18.28 -3.99
CA SER A 166 13.03 19.22 -4.64
C SER A 166 13.74 20.51 -5.08
N ARG A 167 14.67 21.03 -4.27
CA ARG A 167 15.46 22.23 -4.62
C ARG A 167 16.41 21.98 -5.78
N ASP A 168 17.12 20.87 -5.77
CA ASP A 168 18.04 20.48 -6.85
C ASP A 168 17.29 20.31 -8.17
N PHE A 169 16.11 19.68 -8.11
CA PHE A 169 15.22 19.54 -9.25
C PHE A 169 14.77 20.90 -9.80
N GLU A 170 14.30 21.81 -8.93
CA GLU A 170 13.82 23.12 -9.38
C GLU A 170 14.92 24.01 -9.98
N GLN A 171 16.18 23.82 -9.56
CA GLN A 171 17.31 24.57 -10.09
C GLN A 171 17.73 24.13 -11.51
N ASP A 172 17.72 22.82 -11.79
CA ASP A 172 18.04 22.26 -13.11
C ASP A 172 17.24 20.97 -13.37
N PRO A 173 15.96 21.08 -13.79
CA PRO A 173 15.10 19.92 -14.01
C PRO A 173 15.68 18.92 -15.01
N ASP A 174 16.22 19.42 -16.14
CA ASP A 174 16.74 18.60 -17.22
C ASP A 174 18.02 17.87 -16.79
N GLY A 175 18.95 18.57 -16.11
CA GLY A 175 20.16 17.96 -15.58
C GLY A 175 19.88 16.96 -14.47
N PHE A 176 18.92 17.24 -13.59
CA PHE A 176 18.51 16.32 -12.53
C PHE A 176 17.91 15.04 -13.10
N CYS A 177 16.94 15.14 -14.02
CA CYS A 177 16.35 14.00 -14.70
C CYS A 177 17.42 13.14 -15.39
N ARG A 178 18.36 13.77 -16.10
CA ARG A 178 19.47 13.06 -16.77
C ARG A 178 20.33 12.27 -15.79
N ARG A 179 20.74 12.89 -14.68
CA ARG A 179 21.54 12.24 -13.63
C ARG A 179 20.82 11.03 -13.02
N ILE A 180 19.50 11.06 -12.90
CA ILE A 180 18.74 9.87 -12.48
C ILE A 180 18.79 8.78 -13.54
N LEU A 181 18.55 9.11 -14.80
CA LEU A 181 18.57 8.14 -15.90
C LEU A 181 19.96 7.51 -16.10
N GLU A 182 21.01 8.26 -15.80
CA GLU A 182 22.42 7.83 -15.83
C GLU A 182 22.86 7.13 -14.53
N SER A 183 21.97 7.04 -13.53
CA SER A 183 22.21 6.42 -12.21
C SER A 183 23.22 7.14 -11.29
N ASP A 184 23.48 8.43 -11.54
CA ASP A 184 24.26 9.29 -10.64
C ASP A 184 23.47 9.68 -9.37
N ILE A 185 22.14 9.69 -9.46
CA ILE A 185 21.23 9.88 -8.32
C ILE A 185 20.41 8.61 -8.15
N ILE A 186 20.53 7.99 -6.97
CA ILE A 186 19.76 6.81 -6.60
C ILE A 186 18.61 7.25 -5.70
N ILE A 187 17.38 6.95 -6.13
CA ILE A 187 16.15 7.13 -5.36
C ILE A 187 15.78 5.79 -4.74
N LEU A 188 15.70 5.75 -3.41
CA LEU A 188 15.31 4.56 -2.65
C LEU A 188 13.80 4.48 -2.45
N ALA A 189 13.29 3.29 -2.08
CA ALA A 189 11.87 3.12 -1.78
C ALA A 189 11.38 3.96 -0.58
N SER A 190 12.30 4.38 0.31
CA SER A 190 12.02 5.29 1.43
C SER A 190 12.03 6.78 1.03
N ASP A 191 12.48 7.10 -0.17
CA ASP A 191 12.57 8.48 -0.66
C ASP A 191 11.22 8.91 -1.26
N LEU A 192 10.31 9.28 -0.37
CA LEU A 192 8.93 9.61 -0.75
C LEU A 192 8.87 10.90 -1.59
N PRO A 193 8.01 10.95 -2.63
CA PRO A 193 7.83 12.13 -3.46
C PRO A 193 7.39 13.37 -2.69
N ALA A 194 7.84 14.55 -3.15
CA ALA A 194 7.58 15.84 -2.51
C ALA A 194 6.09 16.18 -2.34
N PHE A 195 5.21 15.73 -3.25
CA PHE A 195 3.78 16.02 -3.15
C PHE A 195 3.10 15.33 -1.95
N LEU A 196 3.77 14.38 -1.29
CA LEU A 196 3.29 13.77 -0.06
C LEU A 196 3.53 14.64 1.17
N TYR A 197 4.22 15.77 1.04
CA TYR A 197 4.61 16.64 2.13
C TYR A 197 3.88 17.99 2.07
N ASP A 198 3.47 18.50 3.23
CA ASP A 198 2.84 19.82 3.40
C ASP A 198 3.79 20.91 3.89
N GLN A 199 5.03 20.55 4.18
CA GLN A 199 6.07 21.39 4.78
C GLN A 199 7.40 21.26 4.03
N ASP A 200 8.42 22.00 4.47
CA ASP A 200 9.78 21.90 3.97
C ASP A 200 10.48 20.61 4.45
N TYR A 201 11.43 20.11 3.66
CA TYR A 201 12.12 18.86 3.97
C TYR A 201 12.98 18.97 5.22
N ASN A 202 12.74 18.08 6.19
CA ASN A 202 13.54 17.90 7.38
C ASN A 202 14.34 16.59 7.30
N GLU A 203 15.66 16.67 7.19
CA GLU A 203 16.53 15.49 7.11
C GLU A 203 16.54 14.65 8.40
N ASP A 204 16.37 15.30 9.56
CA ASP A 204 16.34 14.66 10.88
C ASP A 204 14.97 14.02 11.17
N ALA A 205 13.94 14.39 10.43
CA ALA A 205 12.58 13.89 10.58
C ALA A 205 11.87 13.76 9.22
N ILE A 206 12.26 12.74 8.46
CA ILE A 206 11.84 12.48 7.07
C ILE A 206 10.31 12.32 6.91
N ASN A 207 9.58 12.06 7.98
CA ASN A 207 8.12 11.90 7.94
C ASN A 207 7.36 13.17 8.36
N ASP A 208 8.05 14.21 8.85
CA ASP A 208 7.40 15.46 9.24
C ASP A 208 6.66 16.06 8.04
N GLY A 209 5.39 16.42 8.26
CA GLY A 209 4.54 16.97 7.21
C GLY A 209 4.09 15.97 6.14
N CYS A 210 4.44 14.69 6.25
CA CYS A 210 3.98 13.67 5.30
C CYS A 210 2.50 13.32 5.53
N TYR A 211 1.67 13.42 4.50
CA TYR A 211 0.26 13.00 4.51
C TYR A 211 0.15 11.49 4.78
N GLY A 212 -0.04 11.13 6.04
CA GLY A 212 -0.07 9.73 6.50
C GLY A 212 0.64 9.50 7.83
N ASP A 213 1.45 10.45 8.30
CA ASP A 213 2.02 10.35 9.65
C ASP A 213 0.95 10.69 10.70
N GLN A 214 0.38 9.66 11.33
CA GLN A 214 -0.59 9.80 12.42
C GLN A 214 0.05 10.13 13.77
N SER A 215 1.35 10.45 13.81
CA SER A 215 2.03 10.86 15.04
C SER A 215 1.57 12.24 15.56
N GLN A 216 0.82 13.02 14.76
CA GLN A 216 0.23 14.30 15.16
C GLN A 216 -1.29 14.36 14.90
N SER A 217 -2.06 13.57 15.64
CA SER A 217 -3.44 13.93 16.01
C SER A 217 -3.80 13.27 17.32
N ARG A 218 -3.53 14.01 18.40
CA ARG A 218 -4.21 13.88 19.68
C ARG A 218 -5.29 14.95 19.75
#